data_AF-A0A2M7JZ39-F1
#
_entry.id   AF-A0A2M7JZ39-F1
#
_cell.length_a   1.000
_cell.length_b   1.000
_cell.length_c   1.000
_cell.angle_alpha   90.00
_cell.angle_beta   90.00
_cell.angle_gamma   90.00
#
_symmetry.space_group_name_H-M   'P 1'
#
loop_
_entity.id
_entity.type
_entity.pdbx_description
1 polymer ?
#
loop_
_entity_poly.entity_id
_entity_poly.type
_entity_poly.pdbx_seq_one_letter_code
_entity_poly.pdbx_strand_id
1 'polypeptide(L)'
;MKQIFRVLLLAICLSLVTMSLAPVALADRGMVPISDVTVYGPGQKAIIAWNGEEEILILSTDVRADGNTKVLEILPLPSQPKIKKGDFASFEQVDRLIKEHSPTSLIDRYKGEGPVSPGMEIVFHEKIGAHDITVVKADDPAELLKWAEEFLKSAGIEHSISS
;
A
#
# COMPACT_ATOMS: atom_id res chain seq x y z
N MET A 1 -44.19 8.88 28.00
CA MET A 1 -43.54 7.60 27.62
C MET A 1 -43.41 7.42 26.09
N LYS A 2 -44.50 7.42 25.31
CA LYS A 2 -44.44 7.21 23.84
C LYS A 2 -43.57 8.23 23.07
N GLN A 3 -43.56 9.49 23.50
CA GLN A 3 -42.78 10.55 22.85
C GLN A 3 -41.28 10.42 23.11
N ILE A 4 -40.89 10.06 24.34
CA ILE A 4 -39.50 9.77 24.72
C ILE A 4 -38.96 8.57 23.94
N PHE A 5 -39.77 7.51 23.80
CA PHE A 5 -39.41 6.33 23.02
C PHE A 5 -39.16 6.66 21.53
N ARG A 6 -40.00 7.51 20.93
CA ARG A 6 -39.82 7.94 19.53
C ARG A 6 -38.56 8.77 19.32
N VAL A 7 -38.24 9.66 20.26
CA VAL A 7 -37.01 10.47 20.22
C VAL A 7 -35.78 9.58 20.37
N LEU A 8 -35.82 8.60 21.28
CA LEU A 8 -34.72 7.65 21.47
C LEU A 8 -34.48 6.79 20.22
N LEU A 9 -35.56 6.29 19.61
CA LEU A 9 -35.49 5.50 18.37
C LEU A 9 -34.89 6.32 17.22
N LEU A 10 -35.31 7.59 17.08
CA LEU A 10 -34.76 8.50 16.08
C LEU A 10 -33.28 8.79 16.29
N ALA A 11 -32.85 8.98 17.55
CA ALA A 11 -31.45 9.18 17.89
C ALA A 11 -30.61 7.94 17.56
N ILE A 12 -31.12 6.74 17.85
CA ILE A 12 -30.46 5.46 17.51
C ILE A 12 -30.35 5.31 15.99
N CYS A 13 -31.43 5.52 15.24
CA CYS A 13 -31.41 5.45 13.78
C CYS A 13 -30.45 6.47 13.16
N LEU A 14 -30.43 7.71 13.68
CA LEU A 14 -29.51 8.75 13.21
C LEU A 14 -28.05 8.37 13.49
N SER A 15 -27.75 7.81 14.67
CA SER A 15 -26.41 7.35 15.03
C SER A 15 -25.91 6.20 14.13
N LEU A 16 -26.79 5.26 13.78
CA LEU A 16 -26.49 4.15 12.88
C LEU A 16 -26.20 4.64 11.45
N VAL A 17 -26.96 5.62 10.96
CA VAL A 17 -26.72 6.23 9.65
C VAL A 17 -25.38 6.98 9.65
N THR A 18 -25.04 7.71 10.71
CA THR A 18 -23.75 8.42 10.79
C THR A 18 -22.53 7.50 10.87
N MET A 19 -22.63 6.29 11.44
CA MET A 19 -21.52 5.33 11.44
C MET A 19 -21.19 4.80 10.04
N SER A 20 -22.17 4.76 9.12
CA SER A 20 -21.95 4.33 7.73
C SER A 20 -21.23 5.39 6.87
N LEU A 21 -21.05 6.61 7.39
CA LEU A 21 -20.31 7.71 6.76
C LEU A 21 -18.87 7.79 7.26
N ALA A 22 -18.36 6.78 7.99
CA ALA A 22 -16.95 6.75 8.35
C ALA A 22 -16.10 6.85 7.07
N PRO A 23 -15.12 7.76 7.00
CA PRO A 23 -14.26 7.88 5.83
C PRO A 23 -13.58 6.53 5.59
N VAL A 24 -13.75 5.99 4.38
CA VAL A 24 -13.00 4.83 3.93
C VAL A 24 -11.57 5.30 3.77
N ALA A 25 -10.73 5.01 4.77
CA ALA A 25 -9.29 5.17 4.63
C ALA A 25 -8.81 4.12 3.64
N LEU A 26 -8.62 4.54 2.38
CA LEU A 26 -7.89 3.75 1.39
C LEU A 26 -6.40 3.87 1.73
N ALA A 27 -5.96 3.04 2.67
CA ALA A 27 -4.56 2.94 3.02
C ALA A 27 -3.83 2.13 1.94
N ASP A 28 -3.12 2.82 1.06
CA ASP A 28 -2.08 2.23 0.21
C ASP A 28 -0.71 2.47 0.87
N ARG A 29 0.36 1.93 0.29
CA ARG A 29 1.73 2.25 0.72
C ARG A 29 2.00 3.75 0.56
N GLY A 30 2.34 4.42 1.64
CA GLY A 30 2.76 5.82 1.65
C GLY A 30 4.22 5.98 1.22
N MET A 31 4.54 7.10 0.55
CA MET A 31 5.88 7.46 0.12
C MET A 31 6.20 8.89 0.59
N VAL A 32 7.30 9.04 1.32
CA VAL A 32 7.81 10.34 1.78
C VAL A 32 9.17 10.60 1.11
N PRO A 33 9.25 11.48 0.10
CA PRO A 33 10.54 11.85 -0.49
C PRO A 33 11.38 12.65 0.50
N ILE A 34 12.68 12.36 0.55
CA ILE A 34 13.62 13.01 1.48
C ILE A 34 14.17 14.33 0.92
N SER A 35 13.97 14.58 -0.37
CA SER A 35 14.36 15.81 -1.07
C SER A 35 13.15 16.43 -1.78
N ASP A 36 13.30 17.65 -2.25
CA ASP A 36 12.30 18.37 -3.05
C ASP A 36 12.20 17.78 -4.47
N VAL A 37 11.60 16.60 -4.57
CA VAL A 37 11.32 15.88 -5.81
C VAL A 37 9.91 15.29 -5.77
N THR A 38 9.30 15.16 -6.93
CA THR A 38 8.00 14.50 -7.07
C THR A 38 8.22 13.00 -7.17
N VAL A 39 7.59 12.23 -6.30
CA VAL A 39 7.57 10.76 -6.36
C VAL A 39 6.15 10.28 -6.63
N TYR A 40 6.00 9.31 -7.52
CA TYR A 40 4.72 8.69 -7.80
C TYR A 40 4.87 7.18 -8.06
N GLY A 41 3.83 6.42 -7.70
CA GLY A 41 3.73 4.98 -7.94
C GLY A 41 2.88 4.69 -9.18
N PRO A 42 3.44 4.59 -10.39
CA PRO A 42 2.68 4.37 -11.62
C PRO A 42 2.02 2.98 -11.71
N GLY A 43 2.40 2.04 -10.86
CA GLY A 43 1.88 0.68 -10.93
C GLY A 43 2.17 -0.13 -9.68
N GLN A 44 1.21 -0.97 -9.31
CA GLN A 44 1.31 -1.94 -8.23
C GLN A 44 0.71 -3.26 -8.69
N LYS A 45 1.38 -4.36 -8.40
CA LYS A 45 0.93 -5.73 -8.67
C LYS A 45 1.01 -6.50 -7.38
N ALA A 46 -0.07 -7.18 -7.02
CA ALA A 46 -0.15 -7.97 -5.81
C ALA A 46 -0.73 -9.36 -6.12
N ILE A 47 -0.14 -10.39 -5.51
CA ILE A 47 -0.77 -11.70 -5.38
C ILE A 47 -1.15 -11.84 -3.90
N ILE A 48 -2.44 -12.05 -3.64
CA ILE A 48 -2.99 -12.19 -2.31
C ILE A 48 -3.58 -13.60 -2.19
N ALA A 49 -3.10 -14.37 -1.22
CA ALA A 49 -3.67 -15.66 -0.86
C ALA A 49 -4.12 -15.61 0.60
N TRP A 50 -5.38 -15.98 0.84
CA TRP A 50 -6.00 -16.00 2.17
C TRP A 50 -6.71 -17.32 2.39
N ASN A 51 -6.47 -17.96 3.53
CA ASN A 51 -7.10 -19.24 3.89
C ASN A 51 -8.09 -19.13 5.06
N GLY A 52 -8.36 -17.93 5.58
CA GLY A 52 -9.18 -17.71 6.78
C GLY A 52 -8.39 -17.42 8.06
N GLU A 53 -7.08 -17.71 8.07
CA GLU A 53 -6.19 -17.49 9.22
C GLU A 53 -4.89 -16.78 8.83
N GLU A 54 -4.29 -17.12 7.69
CA GLU A 54 -3.03 -16.58 7.19
C GLU A 54 -3.20 -15.89 5.83
N GLU A 55 -2.68 -14.67 5.73
CA GLU A 55 -2.60 -13.89 4.50
C GLU A 55 -1.17 -13.88 3.98
N ILE A 56 -0.99 -14.23 2.71
CA ILE A 56 0.26 -14.12 1.99
C ILE A 56 0.09 -13.04 0.93
N LEU A 57 0.89 -11.98 1.07
CA LEU A 57 0.97 -10.88 0.12
C LEU A 57 2.33 -10.92 -0.59
N ILE A 58 2.33 -11.14 -1.91
CA ILE A 58 3.50 -10.92 -2.77
C ILE A 58 3.27 -9.61 -3.51
N LEU A 59 4.08 -8.60 -3.19
CA LEU A 59 3.93 -7.25 -3.72
C LEU A 59 5.07 -6.90 -4.68
N SER A 60 4.73 -6.31 -5.82
CA SER A 60 5.66 -5.68 -6.76
C SER A 60 5.15 -4.28 -7.08
N THR A 61 6.03 -3.29 -6.99
CA THR A 61 5.65 -1.89 -7.17
C THR A 61 6.61 -1.18 -8.09
N ASP A 62 6.06 -0.33 -8.94
CA ASP A 62 6.82 0.58 -9.78
C ASP A 62 6.81 1.94 -9.08
N VAL A 63 7.99 2.55 -8.89
CA VAL A 63 8.15 3.87 -8.29
C VAL A 63 8.95 4.74 -9.25
N ARG A 64 8.50 5.98 -9.47
CA ARG A 64 9.18 6.96 -10.32
C ARG A 64 9.37 8.25 -9.55
N ALA A 65 10.47 8.92 -9.87
CA ALA A 65 10.78 10.25 -9.39
C ALA A 65 11.24 11.13 -10.56
N ASP A 66 11.02 12.43 -10.47
CA ASP A 66 11.53 13.43 -11.41
C ASP A 66 12.98 13.86 -11.10
N GLY A 67 13.57 13.33 -10.03
CA GLY A 67 14.96 13.54 -9.64
C GLY A 67 15.52 12.40 -8.78
N ASN A 68 16.84 12.38 -8.60
CA ASN A 68 17.50 11.40 -7.74
C ASN A 68 17.17 11.67 -6.27
N THR A 69 16.58 10.71 -5.58
CA THR A 69 16.24 10.81 -4.16
C THR A 69 16.26 9.46 -3.46
N LYS A 70 16.10 9.51 -2.14
CA LYS A 70 15.66 8.37 -1.34
C LYS A 70 14.23 8.61 -0.90
N VAL A 71 13.45 7.53 -0.78
CA VAL A 71 12.04 7.59 -0.40
C VAL A 71 11.85 6.72 0.82
N LEU A 72 11.27 7.29 1.88
CA LEU A 72 10.79 6.52 3.01
C LEU A 72 9.41 5.95 2.66
N GLU A 73 9.31 4.63 2.57
CA GLU A 73 8.07 3.94 2.27
C GLU A 73 7.43 3.40 3.55
N ILE A 74 6.11 3.60 3.70
CA ILE A 74 5.34 3.17 4.87
C ILE A 74 4.17 2.32 4.40
N LEU A 75 4.15 1.03 4.77
CA LEU A 75 3.05 0.12 4.47
C LEU A 75 2.36 -0.29 5.78
N PRO A 76 1.19 0.27 6.10
CA PRO A 76 0.43 -0.16 7.27
C PRO A 76 -0.15 -1.56 7.05
N LEU A 77 0.01 -2.44 8.03
CA LEU A 77 -0.52 -3.80 8.00
C LEU A 77 -1.34 -4.09 9.27
N PRO A 78 -2.41 -4.89 9.19
CA PRO A 78 -3.32 -5.14 10.31
C PRO A 78 -2.71 -6.05 11.39
N SER A 79 -1.58 -6.70 11.11
CA SER A 79 -0.87 -7.59 12.03
C SER A 79 0.63 -7.56 11.75
N GLN A 80 1.42 -8.13 12.66
CA GLN A 80 2.87 -8.23 12.50
C GLN A 80 3.24 -9.20 11.37
N PRO A 81 3.83 -8.74 10.25
CA PRO A 81 4.16 -9.60 9.12
C PRO A 81 5.45 -10.40 9.36
N LYS A 82 5.58 -11.52 8.64
CA LYS A 82 6.88 -12.16 8.38
C LYS A 82 7.33 -11.78 6.98
N ILE A 83 8.51 -11.16 6.87
CA ILE A 83 9.00 -10.58 5.61
C ILE A 83 10.07 -11.47 4.99
N LYS A 84 9.95 -11.74 3.69
CA LYS A 84 10.95 -12.45 2.87
C LYS A 84 10.93 -11.91 1.45
N LYS A 85 12.03 -12.10 0.72
CA LYS A 85 12.10 -11.79 -0.72
C LYS A 85 11.07 -12.62 -1.48
N GLY A 86 10.18 -11.96 -2.21
CA GLY A 86 9.26 -12.62 -3.14
C GLY A 86 10.00 -13.11 -4.38
N ASP A 87 9.43 -14.12 -5.06
CA ASP A 87 9.92 -14.59 -6.35
C ASP A 87 9.08 -13.99 -7.48
N PHE A 88 9.74 -13.29 -8.39
CA PHE A 88 9.09 -12.67 -9.55
C PHE A 88 8.45 -13.71 -10.48
N ALA A 89 8.98 -14.94 -10.52
CA ALA A 89 8.40 -16.03 -11.29
C ALA A 89 6.92 -16.26 -10.94
N SER A 90 6.50 -15.96 -9.70
CA SER A 90 5.09 -16.02 -9.27
C SER A 90 4.19 -15.15 -10.15
N PHE A 91 4.61 -13.93 -10.49
CA PHE A 91 3.85 -13.04 -11.36
C PHE A 91 3.80 -13.54 -12.80
N GLU A 92 4.89 -14.11 -13.30
CA GLU A 92 4.92 -14.73 -14.64
C GLU A 92 3.97 -15.92 -14.73
N GLN A 93 3.89 -16.75 -13.67
CA GLN A 93 2.95 -17.87 -13.64
C GLN A 93 1.49 -17.38 -13.65
N VAL A 94 1.18 -16.36 -12.85
CA VAL A 94 -0.17 -15.77 -12.80
C VAL A 94 -0.55 -15.14 -14.15
N ASP A 95 0.33 -14.37 -14.76
CA ASP A 95 0.12 -13.78 -16.08
C ASP A 95 -0.15 -14.85 -17.16
N ARG A 96 0.62 -15.96 -17.13
CA ARG A 96 0.37 -17.10 -18.04
C ARG A 96 -1.01 -17.70 -17.82
N LEU A 97 -1.39 -17.97 -16.56
CA LEU A 97 -2.69 -18.56 -16.25
C LEU A 97 -3.86 -17.65 -16.68
N ILE A 98 -3.73 -16.34 -16.47
CA ILE A 98 -4.71 -15.35 -16.94
C ILE A 98 -4.82 -15.40 -18.46
N LYS A 99 -3.70 -15.39 -19.19
CA LYS A 99 -3.70 -15.46 -20.66
C LYS A 99 -4.31 -16.74 -21.20
N GLU A 100 -4.08 -17.86 -20.52
CA GLU A 100 -4.56 -19.18 -20.92
C GLU A 100 -6.07 -19.36 -20.67
N HIS A 101 -6.59 -18.82 -19.56
CA HIS A 101 -7.94 -19.13 -19.09
C HIS A 101 -8.93 -17.96 -19.13
N SER A 102 -8.47 -16.72 -19.34
CA SER A 102 -9.34 -15.56 -19.30
C SER A 102 -10.04 -15.34 -20.64
N PRO A 103 -11.38 -15.23 -20.68
CA PRO A 103 -12.09 -14.90 -21.92
C PRO A 103 -11.62 -13.52 -22.40
N THR A 104 -11.26 -13.43 -23.68
CA THR A 104 -10.64 -12.27 -24.33
C THR A 104 -11.38 -10.95 -24.07
N SER A 105 -12.70 -11.01 -23.80
CA SER A 105 -13.55 -9.85 -23.50
C SER A 105 -13.37 -9.22 -22.11
N LEU A 106 -12.80 -9.92 -21.13
CA LEU A 106 -12.54 -9.37 -19.79
C LEU A 106 -11.20 -8.62 -19.74
N ILE A 107 -10.19 -9.10 -20.47
CA ILE A 107 -8.86 -8.47 -20.53
C ILE A 107 -8.95 -7.04 -21.08
N ASP A 108 -9.81 -6.79 -22.06
CA ASP A 108 -10.02 -5.45 -22.62
C ASP A 108 -10.80 -4.49 -21.70
N ARG A 109 -11.58 -5.02 -20.74
CA ARG A 109 -12.38 -4.23 -19.80
C ARG A 109 -11.64 -3.86 -18.50
N TYR A 110 -10.56 -4.58 -18.18
CA TYR A 110 -9.75 -4.38 -16.97
C TYR A 110 -8.35 -3.80 -17.26
N LYS A 111 -8.12 -3.25 -18.46
CA LYS A 111 -7.04 -2.28 -18.65
C LYS A 111 -7.37 -1.08 -17.77
N GLY A 112 -6.84 -1.07 -16.55
CA GLY A 112 -6.84 0.12 -15.70
C GLY A 112 -6.36 1.30 -16.54
N GLU A 113 -7.01 2.44 -16.39
CA GLU A 113 -6.64 3.69 -17.04
C GLU A 113 -5.30 4.18 -16.48
N GLY A 114 -4.23 3.54 -16.93
CA GLY A 114 -2.85 3.97 -16.77
C GLY A 114 -2.17 3.75 -18.12
N PRO A 115 -1.37 4.70 -18.62
CA PRO A 115 -0.74 4.55 -19.93
C PRO A 115 0.16 3.29 -19.92
N VAL A 116 -0.29 2.26 -20.62
CA VAL A 116 0.57 1.13 -21.00
C VAL A 116 1.48 1.65 -22.10
N SER A 117 2.63 2.19 -21.71
CA SER A 117 3.67 2.55 -22.67
C SER A 117 4.19 1.24 -23.30
N PRO A 118 4.11 1.05 -24.62
CA PRO A 118 4.64 -0.14 -25.27
C PRO A 118 6.17 -0.14 -25.19
N GLY A 119 6.77 -1.20 -24.64
CA GLY A 119 8.22 -1.43 -24.74
C GLY A 119 9.03 -1.25 -23.46
N MET A 120 8.59 -1.80 -22.32
CA MET A 120 9.42 -1.84 -21.11
C MET A 120 10.03 -3.24 -20.94
N GLU A 121 11.27 -3.40 -21.39
CA GLU A 121 12.13 -4.51 -20.99
C GLU A 121 12.53 -4.29 -19.52
N ILE A 122 12.13 -5.22 -18.66
CA ILE A 122 12.39 -5.16 -17.21
C ILE A 122 13.82 -5.64 -16.99
N VAL A 123 14.77 -4.71 -16.88
CA VAL A 123 16.16 -5.03 -16.54
C VAL A 123 16.32 -4.96 -15.02
N PHE A 124 16.47 -6.14 -14.40
CA PHE A 124 16.51 -6.37 -12.96
C PHE A 124 17.78 -5.86 -12.26
N HIS A 125 17.63 -5.36 -11.03
CA HIS A 125 18.75 -5.17 -10.07
C HIS A 125 18.30 -5.39 -8.61
N GLU A 126 19.21 -5.84 -7.75
CA GLU A 126 18.95 -6.67 -6.55
C GLU A 126 19.43 -6.06 -5.21
N LYS A 127 18.63 -6.24 -4.13
CA LYS A 127 18.88 -6.60 -2.70
C LYS A 127 17.54 -6.53 -1.90
N ILE A 128 16.79 -7.64 -1.81
CA ILE A 128 15.30 -7.60 -1.78
C ILE A 128 14.78 -6.39 -2.60
N GLY A 129 15.25 -6.28 -3.83
CA GLY A 129 15.10 -5.05 -4.61
C GLY A 129 15.97 -3.89 -4.11
N ALA A 130 15.41 -2.70 -3.90
CA ALA A 130 16.16 -1.49 -3.51
C ALA A 130 15.83 -1.00 -2.09
N HIS A 131 15.19 -1.84 -1.27
CA HIS A 131 14.53 -1.42 -0.04
C HIS A 131 15.27 -1.89 1.21
N ASP A 132 15.37 -1.01 2.21
CA ASP A 132 15.75 -1.34 3.58
C ASP A 132 14.46 -1.35 4.43
N ILE A 133 14.09 -2.53 4.95
CA ILE A 133 12.75 -2.77 5.51
C ILE A 133 12.87 -3.01 7.01
N THR A 134 12.10 -2.26 7.80
CA THR A 134 11.92 -2.47 9.23
C THR A 134 10.43 -2.58 9.56
N VAL A 135 10.09 -3.49 10.48
CA VAL A 135 8.72 -3.62 11.00
C VAL A 135 8.65 -2.91 12.34
N VAL A 136 7.69 -2.00 12.47
CA VAL A 136 7.41 -1.32 13.74
C VAL A 136 5.96 -1.47 14.13
N LYS A 137 5.73 -1.50 15.44
CA LYS A 137 4.41 -1.28 16.03
C LYS A 137 4.44 0.10 16.68
N ALA A 138 3.57 0.99 16.21
CA ALA A 138 3.39 2.31 16.80
C ALA A 138 1.94 2.43 17.26
N ASP A 139 1.76 2.72 18.55
CA ASP A 139 0.43 2.95 19.14
C ASP A 139 0.14 4.48 19.23
N ASP A 140 1.13 5.33 18.94
CA ASP A 140 1.06 6.79 18.96
C ASP A 140 1.75 7.42 17.71
N PRO A 141 1.13 8.43 17.06
CA PRO A 141 1.71 9.09 15.90
C PRO A 141 3.04 9.82 16.16
N ALA A 142 3.22 10.41 17.35
CA ALA A 142 4.47 11.11 17.67
C ALA A 142 5.62 10.12 17.90
N GLU A 143 5.33 8.95 18.47
CA GLU A 143 6.28 7.84 18.55
C GLU A 143 6.70 7.33 17.17
N LEU A 144 5.75 7.20 16.23
CA LEU A 144 6.06 6.81 14.85
C LEU A 144 6.95 7.85 14.15
N LEU A 145 6.64 9.13 14.33
CA LEU A 145 7.43 10.23 13.76
C LEU A 145 8.87 10.20 14.27
N LYS A 146 9.02 10.09 15.59
CA LYS A 146 10.34 10.01 16.23
C LYS A 146 11.13 8.80 15.73
N TRP A 147 10.49 7.63 15.64
CA TRP A 147 11.13 6.44 15.10
C TRP A 147 11.60 6.65 13.66
N ALA A 148 10.77 7.26 12.81
CA ALA A 148 11.12 7.49 11.42
C ALA A 148 12.33 8.43 11.27
N GLU A 149 12.40 9.50 12.06
CA GLU A 149 13.56 10.42 12.09
C GLU A 149 14.83 9.70 12.58
N GLU A 150 14.73 8.86 13.62
CA GLU A 150 15.86 8.06 14.11
C GLU A 150 16.33 7.01 13.08
N PHE A 151 15.39 6.37 12.39
CA PHE A 151 15.67 5.41 11.31
C PHE A 151 16.43 6.10 10.17
N LEU A 152 15.94 7.25 9.68
CA LEU A 152 16.61 8.03 8.65
C LEU A 152 18.02 8.45 9.08
N LYS A 153 18.17 8.93 10.32
CA LYS A 153 19.47 9.29 10.88
C LYS A 153 20.45 8.11 10.90
N SER A 154 19.98 6.92 11.28
CA SER A 154 20.80 5.70 11.26
C SER A 154 21.27 5.31 9.85
N ALA A 155 20.49 5.66 8.82
CA ALA A 155 20.81 5.49 7.41
C ALA A 155 21.70 6.62 6.83
N GLY A 156 22.19 7.54 7.68
CA GLY A 156 23.03 8.67 7.29
C GLY A 156 22.27 9.82 6.62
N ILE A 157 20.96 9.92 6.88
CA ILE A 157 20.08 10.93 6.31
C ILE A 157 19.61 11.85 7.44
N GLU A 158 20.07 13.09 7.46
CA GLU A 158 19.53 14.12 8.35
C GLU A 158 18.31 14.78 7.70
N HIS A 159 17.12 14.35 8.10
CA HIS A 159 15.85 14.87 7.61
C HIS A 159 14.85 14.94 8.77
N SER A 160 14.22 16.10 8.94
CA SER A 160 13.10 16.25 9.87
C SER A 160 11.80 16.11 9.09
N ILE A 161 10.94 15.21 9.55
CA ILE A 161 9.65 14.98 8.92
C ILE A 161 8.70 16.03 9.53
N SER A 162 8.46 17.13 8.83
CA SER A 162 7.58 18.20 9.35
C SER A 162 6.13 17.73 9.42
N SER A 163 5.45 18.04 10.53
CA SER A 163 4.00 17.95 10.67
C SER A 163 3.26 19.09 9.98
#